data_AF-A0A023FR80-F1
#
_entry.id   AF-A0A023FR80-F1
#
_cell.length_a   1.000
_cell.length_b   1.000
_cell.length_c   1.000
_cell.angle_alpha   90.00
_cell.angle_beta   90.00
_cell.angle_gamma   90.00
#
_symmetry.space_group_name_H-M   'P 1'
#
loop_
_entity.id
_entity.type
_entity.pdbx_description
1 polymer ?
#
loop_
_entity_poly.entity_id
_entity_poly.type
_entity_poly.pdbx_seq_one_letter_code
_entity_poly.pdbx_strand_id
1 'polypeptide(L)'
;MDSLVGCRRFSDIRIIAEDGFVIPAHRVVLLTRCPAVEKEVSRQGDRMPLLDWTSRSKACVLAFLHYVYSGALNLDCDDRRLHLELRGMAFRYGMEELCEELKDRYFRNESKEGGADD
;
A
#
# COMPACT_ATOMS: atom_id res chain seq x y z
N MET A 1 13.00 1.12 -13.31
CA MET A 1 13.71 1.29 -12.03
C MET A 1 13.27 0.15 -11.15
N ASP A 2 14.18 -0.72 -10.71
CA ASP A 2 13.80 -1.81 -9.81
C ASP A 2 13.29 -1.20 -8.50
N SER A 3 12.06 -1.54 -8.16
CA SER A 3 11.40 -1.03 -6.97
C SER A 3 12.19 -1.44 -5.73
N LEU A 4 12.59 -0.46 -4.90
CA LEU A 4 13.23 -0.72 -3.60
C LEU A 4 12.27 -1.36 -2.56
N VAL A 5 11.03 -1.64 -2.95
CA VAL A 5 10.02 -2.31 -2.12
C VAL A 5 10.51 -3.69 -1.71
N GLY A 6 10.56 -3.95 -0.40
CA GLY A 6 11.03 -5.24 0.13
C GLY A 6 12.54 -5.47 -0.01
N CYS A 7 13.30 -4.52 -0.53
CA CYS A 7 14.75 -4.58 -0.54
C CYS A 7 15.29 -4.38 0.87
N ARG A 8 16.19 -5.25 1.34
CA ARG A 8 16.79 -5.19 2.69
C ARG A 8 17.89 -4.14 2.85
N ARG A 9 18.45 -3.68 1.73
CA ARG A 9 19.61 -2.78 1.74
C ARG A 9 19.16 -1.41 2.23
N PHE A 10 19.74 -0.93 3.32
CA PHE A 10 19.39 0.35 3.98
C PHE A 10 17.99 0.42 4.60
N SER A 11 17.29 -0.72 4.73
CA SER A 11 16.01 -0.74 5.45
C SER A 11 16.20 -0.46 6.93
N ASP A 12 15.37 0.42 7.46
CA ASP A 12 15.39 0.90 8.84
C ASP A 12 14.01 0.81 9.51
N ILE A 13 13.05 0.15 8.86
CA ILE A 13 11.75 -0.23 9.40
C ILE A 13 11.29 -1.57 8.83
N ARG A 14 10.56 -2.32 9.66
CA ARG A 14 9.85 -3.53 9.25
C ARG A 14 8.35 -3.27 9.24
N ILE A 15 7.67 -3.79 8.24
CA ILE A 15 6.21 -3.81 8.16
C ILE A 15 5.78 -5.26 8.30
N ILE A 16 4.84 -5.54 9.20
CA ILE A 16 4.28 -6.86 9.41
C ILE A 16 2.90 -6.87 8.75
N ALA A 17 2.72 -7.71 7.74
CA ALA A 17 1.43 -7.94 7.10
C ALA A 17 0.70 -9.13 7.77
N GLU A 18 -0.48 -9.46 7.25
CA GLU A 18 -1.21 -10.69 7.57
C GLU A 18 -0.29 -11.92 7.54
N ASP A 19 -0.63 -12.95 8.33
CA ASP A 19 0.16 -14.18 8.53
C ASP A 19 1.61 -13.96 9.02
N GLY A 20 1.93 -12.76 9.51
CA GLY A 20 3.26 -12.43 10.03
C GLY A 20 4.31 -12.19 8.96
N PHE A 21 3.92 -11.96 7.70
CA PHE A 21 4.87 -11.65 6.64
C PHE A 21 5.61 -10.35 6.93
N VAL A 22 6.95 -10.44 6.99
CA VAL A 22 7.82 -9.30 7.26
C VAL A 22 8.33 -8.69 5.96
N ILE A 23 8.01 -7.41 5.75
CA ILE A 23 8.44 -6.64 4.60
C ILE A 23 9.41 -5.54 5.07
N PRO A 24 10.70 -5.58 4.67
CA PRO A 24 11.64 -4.51 4.98
C PRO A 24 11.32 -3.27 4.13
N ALA A 25 11.49 -2.08 4.71
CA ALA A 25 11.22 -0.81 4.03
C ALA A 25 12.13 0.31 4.57
N HIS A 26 12.02 1.47 3.95
CA HIS A 26 12.78 2.68 4.25
C HIS A 26 11.84 3.74 4.85
N ARG A 27 12.10 4.13 6.09
CA ARG A 27 11.31 5.13 6.82
C ARG A 27 11.28 6.45 6.08
N VAL A 28 12.41 6.88 5.53
CA VAL A 28 12.50 8.16 4.81
C VAL A 28 11.49 8.21 3.65
N VAL A 29 11.42 7.18 2.82
CA VAL A 29 10.48 7.13 1.69
C VAL A 29 9.05 7.08 2.19
N LEU A 30 8.78 6.21 3.16
CA LEU A 30 7.44 5.99 3.70
C LEU A 30 6.88 7.26 4.38
N LEU A 31 7.66 7.90 5.25
CA LEU A 31 7.23 9.07 6.01
C LEU A 31 7.17 10.33 5.15
N THR A 32 7.96 10.44 4.08
CA THR A 32 7.84 11.55 3.13
C THR A 32 6.53 11.50 2.33
N ARG A 33 6.08 10.31 1.91
CA ARG A 33 4.87 10.16 1.09
C ARG A 33 3.60 9.88 1.90
N CYS A 34 3.74 9.36 3.11
CA CYS A 34 2.63 9.02 4.00
C CYS A 34 2.95 9.40 5.46
N PRO A 35 3.06 10.70 5.80
CA PRO A 35 3.45 11.14 7.14
C PRO A 35 2.52 10.63 8.25
N ALA A 36 1.23 10.43 7.94
CA ALA A 36 0.22 9.98 8.90
C ALA A 36 0.56 8.63 9.56
N VAL A 37 1.35 7.79 8.87
CA VAL A 37 1.75 6.48 9.38
C VAL A 37 2.69 6.56 10.59
N GLU A 38 3.36 7.70 10.81
CA GLU A 38 4.32 7.86 11.91
C GLU A 38 3.70 7.55 13.28
N LYS A 39 2.41 7.89 13.46
CA LYS A 39 1.66 7.66 14.70
C LYS A 39 1.52 6.18 15.06
N GLU A 40 1.63 5.29 14.08
CA GLU A 40 1.49 3.85 14.24
C GLU A 40 2.86 3.14 14.32
N VAL A 41 3.97 3.87 14.10
CA VAL A 41 5.31 3.28 14.16
C VAL A 41 5.69 2.98 15.61
N SER A 42 5.77 1.70 15.94
CA SER A 42 6.25 1.23 17.25
C SER A 42 7.77 1.36 17.35
N ARG A 43 8.24 2.01 18.42
CA ARG A 43 9.67 2.19 18.75
C ARG A 43 9.91 1.61 20.14
N GLN A 44 10.37 0.36 20.21
CA GLN A 44 10.68 -0.30 21.49
C GLN A 44 12.20 -0.34 21.72
N GLY A 45 12.71 0.67 22.43
CA GLY A 45 14.14 0.78 22.75
C GLY A 45 15.03 0.76 21.50
N ASP A 46 16.09 -0.05 21.54
CA ASP A 46 17.06 -0.19 20.44
C ASP A 46 16.59 -1.12 19.31
N ARG A 47 15.35 -1.62 19.36
CA ARG A 47 14.82 -2.48 18.30
C ARG A 47 14.50 -1.66 17.05
N MET A 48 14.77 -2.26 15.88
CA MET A 48 14.37 -1.69 14.61
C MET A 48 12.86 -1.37 14.62
N PRO A 49 12.46 -0.13 14.26
CA PRO A 49 11.08 0.29 14.20
C PRO A 49 10.17 -0.67 13.44
N LEU A 50 8.90 -0.72 13.86
CA LEU A 50 7.90 -1.63 13.34
C LEU A 50 6.61 -0.90 12.97
N LEU A 51 6.00 -1.30 11.86
CA LEU A 51 4.60 -1.03 11.56
C LEU A 51 3.82 -2.34 11.54
N ASP A 52 2.75 -2.37 12.31
CA ASP A 52 1.86 -3.53 12.40
C ASP A 52 0.64 -3.32 11.50
N TRP A 53 0.67 -3.98 10.34
CA TRP A 53 -0.43 -4.06 9.38
C TRP A 53 -0.91 -5.50 9.24
N THR A 54 -0.94 -6.26 10.33
CA THR A 54 -1.39 -7.66 10.37
C THR A 54 -2.85 -7.88 9.90
N SER A 55 -3.63 -6.80 9.80
CA SER A 55 -4.99 -6.81 9.21
C SER A 55 -5.02 -6.64 7.68
N ARG A 56 -3.87 -6.59 7.02
CA ARG A 56 -3.73 -6.34 5.57
C ARG A 56 -2.98 -7.48 4.91
N SER A 57 -3.49 -7.94 3.77
CA SER A 57 -2.80 -8.95 2.98
C SER A 57 -1.40 -8.47 2.55
N LYS A 58 -0.47 -9.40 2.37
CA LYS A 58 0.86 -9.10 1.81
C LYS A 58 0.77 -8.36 0.47
N ALA A 59 -0.18 -8.75 -0.38
CA ALA A 59 -0.41 -8.12 -1.68
C ALA A 59 -0.81 -6.63 -1.52
N CYS A 60 -1.73 -6.32 -0.60
CA CYS A 60 -2.11 -4.94 -0.29
C CYS A 60 -0.92 -4.12 0.20
N VAL A 61 -0.12 -4.66 1.12
CA VAL A 61 1.04 -3.94 1.65
C VAL A 61 2.08 -3.68 0.55
N LEU A 62 2.37 -4.67 -0.30
CA LEU A 62 3.29 -4.48 -1.41
C LEU A 62 2.76 -3.46 -2.42
N ALA A 63 1.49 -3.52 -2.81
CA ALA A 63 0.88 -2.56 -3.72
C ALA A 63 0.93 -1.13 -3.17
N PHE A 64 0.62 -0.95 -1.88
CA PHE A 64 0.74 0.33 -1.18
C PHE A 64 2.17 0.86 -1.21
N LEU A 65 3.16 0.00 -0.91
CA LEU A 65 4.56 0.39 -0.95
C LEU A 65 5.03 0.68 -2.39
N HIS A 66 4.57 -0.07 -3.39
CA HIS A 66 4.87 0.24 -4.79
C HIS A 66 4.40 1.65 -5.16
N TYR A 67 3.18 2.02 -4.77
CA TYR A 67 2.69 3.39 -4.95
C TYR A 67 3.56 4.42 -4.21
N VAL A 68 3.88 4.17 -2.94
CA VAL A 68 4.73 5.06 -2.13
C VAL A 68 6.11 5.28 -2.77
N TYR A 69 6.72 4.26 -3.35
CA TYR A 69 8.07 4.36 -3.92
C TYR A 69 8.09 4.92 -5.35
N SER A 70 7.06 4.63 -6.15
CA SER A 70 7.06 4.94 -7.59
C SER A 70 6.07 6.01 -8.02
N GLY A 71 5.09 6.32 -7.18
CA GLY A 71 3.95 7.17 -7.53
C GLY A 71 2.96 6.52 -8.50
N ALA A 72 3.11 5.23 -8.82
CA ALA A 72 2.25 4.53 -9.76
C ALA A 72 1.60 3.30 -9.13
N LEU A 73 0.33 3.07 -9.45
CA LEU A 73 -0.35 1.81 -9.17
C LEU A 73 -0.30 0.86 -10.37
N ASN A 74 0.18 -0.36 -10.14
CA ASN A 74 -0.01 -1.46 -11.07
C ASN A 74 -0.84 -2.53 -10.36
N LEU A 75 -2.13 -2.61 -10.72
CA LEU A 75 -3.10 -3.50 -10.08
C LEU A 75 -3.84 -4.24 -11.18
N ASP A 76 -4.09 -5.53 -10.93
CA ASP A 76 -5.06 -6.31 -11.70
C ASP A 76 -6.46 -5.71 -11.50
N CYS A 77 -7.20 -5.48 -12.59
CA CYS A 77 -8.53 -4.91 -12.54
C CYS A 77 -9.57 -5.82 -11.89
N ASP A 78 -9.31 -7.14 -11.89
CA ASP A 78 -10.28 -8.14 -11.42
C ASP A 78 -10.11 -8.48 -9.93
N ASP A 79 -9.00 -8.05 -9.31
CA ASP A 79 -8.74 -8.27 -7.87
C ASP A 79 -9.47 -7.24 -7.00
N ARG A 80 -10.79 -7.36 -6.93
CA ARG A 80 -11.67 -6.47 -6.14
C ARG A 80 -11.26 -6.42 -4.66
N ARG A 81 -10.80 -7.53 -4.09
CA ARG A 81 -10.39 -7.60 -2.68
C ARG A 81 -9.19 -6.70 -2.44
N LEU A 82 -8.14 -6.83 -3.25
CA LEU A 82 -6.95 -5.99 -3.17
C LEU A 82 -7.29 -4.50 -3.30
N HIS A 83 -8.17 -4.15 -4.23
CA HIS A 83 -8.60 -2.76 -4.43
C HIS A 83 -9.30 -2.19 -3.19
N LEU A 84 -10.21 -2.96 -2.57
CA LEU A 84 -10.91 -2.53 -1.36
C LEU A 84 -9.96 -2.40 -0.15
N GLU A 85 -9.05 -3.34 0.03
CA GLU A 85 -8.03 -3.27 1.09
C GLU A 85 -7.15 -2.02 0.92
N LEU A 86 -6.67 -1.77 -0.31
CA LEU A 86 -5.81 -0.65 -0.62
C LEU A 86 -6.53 0.70 -0.50
N ARG A 87 -7.80 0.78 -0.91
CA ARG A 87 -8.66 1.95 -0.68
C ARG A 87 -8.84 2.23 0.81
N GLY A 88 -9.00 1.19 1.63
CA GLY A 88 -9.06 1.32 3.08
C GLY A 88 -7.77 1.89 3.69
N MET A 89 -6.61 1.49 3.15
CA MET A 89 -5.30 2.06 3.54
C MET A 89 -5.17 3.53 3.13
N ALA A 90 -5.50 3.85 1.88
CA ALA A 90 -5.44 5.21 1.34
C ALA A 90 -6.30 6.18 2.17
N PHE A 91 -7.53 5.77 2.48
CA PHE A 91 -8.44 6.55 3.33
C PHE A 91 -7.89 6.71 4.76
N ARG A 92 -7.43 5.61 5.40
CA ARG A 92 -6.87 5.65 6.76
C ARG A 92 -5.73 6.66 6.90
N TYR A 93 -4.85 6.75 5.90
CA TYR A 93 -3.68 7.61 5.94
C TYR A 93 -3.85 8.95 5.22
N GLY A 94 -5.06 9.29 4.76
CA GLY A 94 -5.35 10.57 4.12
C GLY A 94 -4.61 10.77 2.79
N MET A 95 -4.41 9.70 2.02
CA MET A 95 -3.71 9.75 0.72
C MET A 95 -4.70 10.07 -0.41
N GLU A 96 -5.06 11.34 -0.58
CA GLU A 96 -6.09 11.80 -1.53
C GLU A 96 -5.82 11.40 -2.98
N GLU A 97 -4.59 11.60 -3.49
CA GLU A 97 -4.21 11.22 -4.86
C GLU A 97 -4.45 9.72 -5.12
N LEU A 98 -4.11 8.87 -4.14
CA LEU A 98 -4.31 7.42 -4.23
C LEU A 98 -5.80 7.06 -4.17
N CYS A 99 -6.58 7.76 -3.34
CA CYS A 99 -8.02 7.60 -3.29
C CYS A 99 -8.68 7.92 -4.64
N GLU A 100 -8.28 9.00 -5.31
CA GLU A 100 -8.80 9.35 -6.63
C GLU A 100 -8.40 8.32 -7.70
N GLU A 101 -7.12 7.90 -7.73
CA GLU A 101 -6.66 6.89 -8.70
C GLU A 101 -7.43 5.55 -8.57
N LEU A 102 -7.80 5.16 -7.33
CA LEU A 102 -8.58 3.95 -7.07
C LEU A 102 -10.07 4.08 -7.43
N LYS A 103 -10.65 5.29 -7.38
CA LYS A 103 -12.03 5.54 -7.83
C LYS A 103 -12.15 5.32 -9.33
N ASP A 104 -11.26 5.92 -10.12
CA ASP A 104 -11.31 5.88 -11.58
C ASP A 104 -11.17 4.46 -12.16
N ARG A 105 -10.47 3.57 -11.44
CA ARG A 105 -10.34 2.16 -11.83
C ARG A 105 -11.63 1.38 -11.60
N TYR A 106 -12.37 1.72 -10.56
CA TYR A 106 -13.63 1.05 -10.22
C TYR A 106 -14.73 1.41 -11.22
N PHE A 107 -14.88 2.69 -11.57
CA PHE A 107 -15.92 3.16 -12.51
C PHE A 107 -15.65 2.80 -13.98
N ARG A 108 -14.38 2.65 -14.37
CA ARG A 108 -14.02 2.19 -15.73
C ARG A 108 -14.41 0.73 -16.00
N ASN A 109 -14.49 -0.10 -14.96
CA ASN A 109 -14.88 -1.50 -15.11
C ASN A 109 -16.41 -1.66 -15.22
N GLU A 110 -17.19 -0.92 -14.42
CA GLU A 110 -18.66 -0.94 -14.51
C GLU A 110 -19.16 -0.44 -15.88
N SER A 111 -18.46 0.52 -16.49
CA SER A 111 -18.82 1.06 -17.81
C SER A 111 -18.53 0.08 -18.97
N LYS A 112 -17.69 -0.93 -18.76
CA LYS A 112 -17.38 -1.95 -19.78
C LYS A 112 -18.33 -3.14 -19.73
N GLU A 113 -18.92 -3.42 -18.58
CA GLU A 113 -19.88 -4.53 -18.39
C GLU A 113 -21.30 -4.17 -18.84
N GLY A 114 -21.63 -2.89 -19.04
CA GLY A 114 -22.95 -2.43 -19.51
C GLY A 114 -23.10 -2.25 -21.03
N GLY A 115 -22.13 -2.71 -21.83
CA GLY A 115 -22.03 -2.45 -23.27
C GLY A 115 -22.19 -3.68 -24.17
N ALA A 116 -23.03 -4.65 -23.78
CA ALA A 116 -23.40 -5.77 -24.64
C ALA A 116 -24.86 -6.17 -24.35
N ASP A 117 -25.78 -5.58 -25.10
CA ASP A 117 -27.05 -6.20 -25.50
C ASP A 117 -27.48 -5.48 -26.79
N ASP A 118 -27.24 -6.16 -27.92
CA ASP A 118 -27.82 -5.89 -29.25
C ASP A 118 -29.19 -6.56 -29.36
#